data_AF-A0AB74M5E2-F1
#
_entry.id   AF-A0AB74M5E2-F1
#
_cell.length_a   1.000
_cell.length_b   1.000
_cell.length_c   1.000
_cell.angle_alpha   90.00
_cell.angle_beta   90.00
_cell.angle_gamma   90.00
#
_symmetry.space_group_name_H-M   'P 1'
#
loop_
_entity.id
_entity.type
_entity.pdbx_description
1 polymer ?
#
loop_
_entity_poly.entity_id
_entity_poly.type
_entity_poly.pdbx_seq_one_letter_code
_entity_poly.pdbx_strand_id
1 'polypeptide(L)'
;MASDLVSSDETAGTVVDPRDAAAEAGLAYVDDTMPGLTRKKTAKGFRFVDAKGAPVRDKAQVQRIKSLAIPPAYTDVWICPRKNGHIQATGRDAKGRKQYRYHPDFRAARDSTKFSHIMAFADALPGIRTRIDADMRRRGLSREKVLATVVHLLETTLIRVGNDDYAKANKSYGLTTLRDPHVTVEGAAMTFRFKGKSGKTWNLSVKDRRVARIVKACQDLPGQELFQYIDEAGEQRDVTSSDVNAYLREISGQDITAKDFRTWAGTVLAALALREFETFDGEAGAKKNVRAAIENVSARLGNTPTICRKCYIHPQIIDCYLEGALLLQVKDAVESELVEDLGRLRPEEAAVLSLLQTRLAGDAPSTGTAKAAPRTARAGKAAKTNTPRKPAAKAAKGAEAARA
;
A
#
# COMPACT_ATOMS: atom_id res chain seq x y z
N MET A 1 9.84 -16.92 -13.48
CA MET A 1 10.77 -15.96 -12.81
C MET A 1 10.17 -14.57 -12.92
N ALA A 2 9.64 -14.04 -11.82
CA ALA A 2 8.98 -12.73 -11.81
C ALA A 2 10.04 -11.62 -11.90
N SER A 3 9.97 -10.83 -12.96
CA SER A 3 10.85 -9.68 -13.19
C SER A 3 10.39 -8.50 -12.34
N ASP A 4 11.13 -8.21 -11.27
CA ASP A 4 10.90 -7.13 -10.30
C ASP A 4 11.17 -5.72 -10.88
N LEU A 5 10.39 -5.37 -11.90
CA LEU A 5 10.35 -4.09 -12.58
C LEU A 5 9.54 -3.09 -11.75
N VAL A 6 10.23 -2.29 -10.93
CA VAL A 6 9.61 -1.14 -10.25
C VAL A 6 9.80 0.09 -11.13
N SER A 7 8.69 0.54 -11.74
CA SER A 7 8.63 1.81 -12.45
C SER A 7 8.80 2.97 -11.47
N SER A 8 9.38 4.07 -11.94
CA SER A 8 9.60 5.34 -11.21
C SER A 8 8.41 5.83 -10.37
N ASP A 9 7.20 5.37 -10.69
CA ASP A 9 5.94 5.83 -10.11
C ASP A 9 5.40 4.90 -8.99
N GLU A 10 6.00 3.72 -8.75
CA GLU A 10 5.61 2.87 -7.61
C GLU A 10 6.31 3.27 -6.30
N THR A 11 7.45 3.97 -6.40
CA THR A 11 8.31 4.40 -5.30
C THR A 11 8.24 5.90 -4.99
N ALA A 12 7.44 6.69 -5.73
CA ALA A 12 7.36 8.13 -5.51
C ALA A 12 6.36 8.56 -4.41
N GLY A 13 5.48 7.67 -3.95
CA GLY A 13 4.35 8.04 -3.06
C GLY A 13 4.46 7.54 -1.62
N THR A 14 5.64 7.59 -1.01
CA THR A 14 5.83 7.27 0.42
C THR A 14 7.15 7.92 0.79
N VAL A 15 7.08 9.21 1.11
CA VAL A 15 8.27 10.05 1.30
C VAL A 15 8.71 9.93 2.75
N VAL A 16 9.23 8.76 3.11
CA VAL A 16 10.43 8.78 3.95
C VAL A 16 11.53 9.31 3.03
N ASP A 17 12.31 10.30 3.48
CA ASP A 17 13.46 10.77 2.70
C ASP A 17 14.25 9.54 2.27
N PRO A 18 14.46 9.31 0.95
CA PRO A 18 15.27 8.20 0.46
C PRO A 18 16.65 8.09 1.14
N ARG A 19 17.17 9.19 1.70
CA ARG A 19 18.38 9.21 2.55
C ARG A 19 18.16 8.53 3.90
N ASP A 20 17.07 8.83 4.58
CA ASP A 20 16.75 8.27 5.89
C ASP A 20 16.42 6.77 5.78
N ALA A 21 15.63 6.39 4.78
CA ALA A 21 15.34 4.99 4.48
C ALA A 21 16.60 4.20 4.09
N ALA A 22 17.58 4.85 3.45
CA ALA A 22 18.88 4.23 3.17
C ALA A 22 19.71 4.08 4.44
N ALA A 23 19.75 5.10 5.30
CA ALA A 23 20.49 5.08 6.56
C ALA A 23 19.96 4.00 7.53
N GLU A 24 18.64 3.89 7.68
CA GLU A 24 17.98 2.88 8.52
C GLU A 24 18.28 1.45 8.04
N ALA A 25 18.37 1.25 6.72
CA ALA A 25 18.76 -0.03 6.13
C ALA A 25 20.29 -0.29 6.14
N GLY A 26 21.11 0.60 6.71
CA GLY A 26 22.57 0.50 6.68
C GLY A 26 23.17 0.66 5.27
N LEU A 27 22.46 1.33 4.37
CA LEU A 27 22.81 1.51 2.96
C LEU A 27 23.33 2.93 2.68
N ALA A 28 24.20 3.04 1.69
CA ALA A 28 24.68 4.32 1.20
C ALA A 28 23.63 5.00 0.30
N TYR A 29 23.32 6.26 0.61
CA TYR A 29 22.63 7.12 -0.33
C TYR A 29 23.50 7.38 -1.57
N VAL A 30 22.97 7.12 -2.77
CA VAL A 30 23.66 7.23 -4.06
C VAL A 30 22.71 7.79 -5.11
N ASP A 31 23.24 8.54 -6.07
CA ASP A 31 22.48 9.08 -7.19
C ASP A 31 23.15 8.69 -8.51
N ASP A 32 22.38 8.57 -9.60
CA ASP A 32 22.89 8.09 -10.87
C ASP A 32 23.59 9.17 -11.74
N THR A 33 23.68 10.39 -11.25
CA THR A 33 24.63 11.41 -11.74
C THR A 33 26.06 11.15 -11.24
N MET A 34 26.24 10.31 -10.21
CA MET A 34 27.55 9.94 -9.72
C MET A 34 28.29 9.03 -10.72
N PRO A 35 29.63 9.01 -10.74
CA PRO A 35 30.39 8.04 -11.53
C PRO A 35 29.97 6.60 -11.21
N GLY A 36 29.58 5.84 -12.23
CA GLY A 36 29.14 4.46 -12.09
C GLY A 36 29.63 3.56 -13.22
N LEU A 37 29.15 2.32 -13.21
CA LEU A 37 29.41 1.37 -14.28
C LEU A 37 28.34 1.51 -15.36
N THR A 38 28.71 1.29 -16.61
CA THR A 38 27.79 1.34 -17.74
C THR A 38 27.77 0.01 -18.49
N ARG A 39 26.63 -0.29 -19.10
CA ARG A 39 26.44 -1.49 -19.92
C ARG A 39 26.59 -1.13 -21.40
N LYS A 40 27.56 -1.74 -22.08
CA LYS A 40 27.74 -1.61 -23.53
C LYS A 40 27.35 -2.89 -24.25
N LYS A 41 26.56 -2.77 -25.32
CA LYS A 41 26.17 -3.90 -26.18
C LYS A 41 27.38 -4.41 -26.97
N THR A 42 27.48 -5.73 -27.13
CA THR A 42 28.48 -6.39 -27.97
C THR A 42 27.79 -7.41 -28.88
N ALA A 43 28.51 -7.95 -29.88
CA ALA A 43 27.96 -8.96 -30.79
C ALA A 43 27.45 -10.22 -30.07
N LYS A 44 28.01 -10.55 -28.90
CA LYS A 44 27.68 -11.76 -28.11
C LYS A 44 26.94 -11.46 -26.80
N GLY A 45 26.41 -10.25 -26.62
CA GLY A 45 25.68 -9.86 -25.41
C GLY A 45 26.06 -8.47 -24.88
N PHE A 46 26.55 -8.42 -23.64
CA PHE A 46 26.89 -7.15 -22.97
C PHE A 46 28.27 -7.21 -22.33
N ARG A 47 28.98 -6.08 -22.34
CA ARG A 47 30.17 -5.83 -21.51
C ARG A 47 29.88 -4.68 -20.54
N PHE A 48 30.44 -4.77 -19.35
CA PHE A 48 30.37 -3.70 -18.35
C PHE A 48 31.68 -2.92 -18.36
N VAL A 49 31.59 -1.60 -18.32
CA VAL A 49 32.74 -0.70 -18.23
C VAL A 49 32.58 0.26 -17.08
N ASP A 50 33.68 0.70 -16.49
CA ASP A 50 33.67 1.71 -15.43
C ASP A 50 33.45 3.13 -15.98
N ALA A 51 33.46 4.12 -15.08
CA ALA A 51 33.29 5.53 -15.43
C ALA A 51 34.40 6.08 -16.34
N LYS A 52 35.56 5.43 -16.39
CA LYS A 52 36.69 5.77 -17.28
C LYS A 52 36.65 4.99 -18.60
N GLY A 53 35.66 4.11 -18.77
CA GLY A 53 35.51 3.25 -19.95
C GLY A 53 36.32 1.96 -19.91
N ALA A 54 37.04 1.67 -18.82
CA ALA A 54 37.81 0.44 -18.69
C ALA A 54 36.89 -0.77 -18.43
N PRO A 55 37.17 -1.95 -19.01
CA PRO A 55 36.34 -3.14 -18.79
C PRO A 55 36.37 -3.61 -17.34
N VAL A 56 35.18 -3.90 -16.77
CA VAL A 56 35.04 -4.49 -15.44
C VAL A 56 35.44 -5.97 -15.52
N ARG A 57 36.60 -6.31 -14.96
CA ARG A 57 37.17 -7.67 -14.97
C ARG A 57 36.93 -8.47 -13.68
N ASP A 58 36.59 -7.78 -12.59
CA ASP A 58 36.28 -8.43 -11.32
C ASP A 58 35.05 -9.34 -11.48
N LYS A 59 35.26 -10.64 -11.26
CA LYS A 59 34.22 -11.67 -11.38
C LYS A 59 33.09 -11.44 -10.36
N ALA A 60 33.40 -10.97 -9.15
CA ALA A 60 32.39 -10.74 -8.12
C ALA A 60 31.45 -9.58 -8.50
N GLN A 61 32.03 -8.46 -8.95
CA GLN A 61 31.28 -7.35 -9.55
C GLN A 61 30.39 -7.82 -10.70
N VAL A 62 30.93 -8.55 -11.68
CA VAL A 62 30.15 -8.99 -12.85
C VAL A 62 28.98 -9.89 -12.45
N GLN A 63 29.17 -10.79 -11.48
CA GLN A 63 28.07 -11.65 -11.00
C GLN A 63 26.99 -10.84 -10.27
N ARG A 64 27.38 -9.88 -9.43
CA ARG A 64 26.43 -8.96 -8.79
C ARG A 64 25.61 -8.18 -9.83
N ILE A 65 26.26 -7.65 -10.87
CA ILE A 65 25.55 -6.90 -11.91
C ILE A 65 24.54 -7.81 -12.64
N LYS A 66 24.93 -9.07 -12.93
CA LYS A 66 24.03 -10.06 -13.55
C LYS A 66 22.83 -10.37 -12.66
N SER A 67 23.03 -10.49 -11.33
CA SER A 67 21.92 -10.77 -10.40
C SER A 67 20.91 -9.63 -10.28
N LEU A 68 21.26 -8.40 -10.68
CA LEU A 68 20.31 -7.28 -10.76
C LEU A 68 19.24 -7.46 -11.86
N ALA A 69 19.45 -8.43 -12.77
CA ALA A 69 18.53 -8.74 -13.87
C ALA A 69 18.06 -7.48 -14.62
N ILE A 70 19.01 -6.62 -15.00
CA ILE A 70 18.72 -5.40 -15.77
C ILE A 70 18.24 -5.83 -17.16
N PRO A 71 17.00 -5.49 -17.58
CA PRO A 71 16.44 -5.97 -18.83
C PRO A 71 17.35 -5.63 -20.02
N PRO A 72 17.54 -6.55 -20.98
CA PRO A 72 18.48 -6.34 -22.09
C PRO A 72 18.05 -5.21 -23.02
N ALA A 73 16.75 -4.90 -23.08
CA ALA A 73 16.20 -3.81 -23.89
C ALA A 73 16.46 -2.40 -23.33
N TYR A 74 16.95 -2.28 -22.09
CA TYR A 74 17.16 -0.96 -21.49
C TYR A 74 18.38 -0.25 -22.08
N THR A 75 18.21 1.04 -22.39
CA THR A 75 19.26 1.98 -22.81
C THR A 75 19.70 2.86 -21.64
N ASP A 76 20.75 3.67 -21.82
CA ASP A 76 21.29 4.60 -20.82
C ASP A 76 21.44 3.99 -19.42
N VAL A 77 22.02 2.79 -19.37
CA VAL A 77 22.12 2.02 -18.14
C VAL A 77 23.28 2.53 -17.28
N TRP A 78 22.94 3.04 -16.11
CA TRP A 78 23.88 3.32 -15.03
C TRP A 78 23.76 2.22 -13.96
N ILE A 79 24.90 1.79 -13.42
CA ILE A 79 24.96 0.72 -12.43
C ILE A 79 25.84 1.19 -11.27
N CYS A 80 25.30 1.13 -10.06
CA CYS A 80 26.03 1.56 -8.88
C CYS A 80 27.28 0.69 -8.68
N PRO A 81 28.47 1.29 -8.50
CA PRO A 81 29.70 0.53 -8.27
C PRO A 81 29.73 -0.10 -6.88
N ARG A 82 28.96 0.43 -5.92
CA ARG A 82 28.93 -0.04 -4.52
C ARG A 82 27.81 -1.06 -4.31
N LYS A 83 28.12 -2.17 -3.63
CA LYS A 83 27.12 -3.19 -3.27
C LYS A 83 26.05 -2.64 -2.32
N ASN A 84 26.42 -1.73 -1.41
CA ASN A 84 25.54 -1.15 -0.41
C ASN A 84 24.85 0.16 -0.88
N GLY A 85 24.88 0.52 -2.17
CA GLY A 85 24.11 1.67 -2.67
C GLY A 85 22.61 1.37 -2.70
N HIS A 86 21.77 2.27 -2.17
CA HIS A 86 20.32 2.04 -2.13
C HIS A 86 19.69 1.91 -3.53
N ILE A 87 20.20 2.65 -4.53
CA ILE A 87 19.96 2.39 -5.96
C ILE A 87 21.12 1.52 -6.47
N GLN A 88 20.78 0.38 -7.06
CA GLN A 88 21.73 -0.56 -7.65
C GLN A 88 21.92 -0.36 -9.16
N ALA A 89 20.87 0.06 -9.88
CA ALA A 89 20.99 0.44 -11.28
C ALA A 89 19.83 1.34 -11.72
N THR A 90 20.07 2.13 -12.75
CA THR A 90 19.03 2.84 -13.51
C THR A 90 19.18 2.51 -15.00
N GLY A 91 18.13 2.76 -15.77
CA GLY A 91 18.15 2.64 -17.22
C GLY A 91 16.86 3.17 -17.83
N ARG A 92 16.83 3.34 -19.14
CA ARG A 92 15.64 3.75 -19.88
C ARG A 92 14.97 2.57 -20.54
N ASP A 93 13.66 2.42 -20.38
CA ASP A 93 12.89 1.40 -21.09
C ASP A 93 12.64 1.77 -22.56
N ALA A 94 11.95 0.90 -23.30
CA ALA A 94 11.60 1.11 -24.71
C ALA A 94 10.73 2.37 -24.95
N LYS A 95 10.14 2.95 -23.89
CA LYS A 95 9.37 4.20 -23.95
C LYS A 95 10.19 5.41 -23.45
N GLY A 96 11.49 5.25 -23.24
CA GLY A 96 12.39 6.30 -22.75
C GLY A 96 12.27 6.61 -21.25
N ARG A 97 11.40 5.90 -20.52
CA ARG A 97 11.14 6.16 -19.10
C ARG A 97 12.30 5.65 -18.25
N LYS A 98 12.70 6.44 -17.26
CA LYS A 98 13.74 6.06 -16.30
C LYS A 98 13.21 4.98 -15.35
N GLN A 99 13.93 3.89 -15.25
CA GLN A 99 13.58 2.69 -14.49
C GLN A 99 14.67 2.43 -13.47
N TYR A 100 14.29 1.95 -12.29
CA TYR A 100 15.20 1.77 -11.17
C TYR A 100 15.31 0.29 -10.78
N ARG A 101 16.48 -0.07 -10.26
CA ARG A 101 16.75 -1.28 -9.50
C ARG A 101 17.28 -0.82 -8.15
N TYR A 102 16.58 -1.17 -7.08
CA TYR A 102 16.94 -0.82 -5.71
C TYR A 102 17.62 -2.01 -5.02
N HIS A 103 18.38 -1.73 -3.97
CA HIS A 103 18.86 -2.76 -3.05
C HIS A 103 17.65 -3.47 -2.39
N PRO A 104 17.68 -4.81 -2.20
CA PRO A 104 16.59 -5.53 -1.52
C PRO A 104 16.26 -4.95 -0.15
N ASP A 105 17.27 -4.68 0.68
CA ASP A 105 17.07 -4.13 2.03
C ASP A 105 16.49 -2.71 2.01
N PHE A 106 16.81 -1.90 0.99
CA PHE A 106 16.16 -0.60 0.80
C PHE A 106 14.67 -0.77 0.47
N ARG A 107 14.32 -1.76 -0.37
CA ARG A 107 12.91 -2.06 -0.64
C ARG A 107 12.20 -2.56 0.61
N ALA A 108 12.82 -3.45 1.37
CA ALA A 108 12.24 -3.98 2.60
C ALA A 108 11.99 -2.88 3.64
N ALA A 109 12.96 -1.99 3.84
CA ALA A 109 12.80 -0.82 4.71
C ALA A 109 11.72 0.14 4.20
N ARG A 110 11.60 0.33 2.89
CA ARG A 110 10.51 1.14 2.30
C ARG A 110 9.14 0.47 2.40
N ASP A 111 9.09 -0.85 2.32
CA ASP A 111 7.84 -1.62 2.43
C ASP A 111 7.36 -1.67 3.89
N SER A 112 8.27 -1.75 4.88
CA SER A 112 7.92 -1.66 6.30
C SER A 112 7.43 -0.27 6.68
N THR A 113 8.17 0.78 6.31
CA THR A 113 7.81 2.19 6.59
C THR A 113 6.52 2.64 5.91
N LYS A 114 6.19 2.07 4.76
CA LYS A 114 4.95 2.37 4.05
C LYS A 114 3.69 2.01 4.84
N PHE A 115 3.73 0.90 5.56
CA PHE A 115 2.60 0.48 6.38
C PHE A 115 2.56 1.22 7.72
N SER A 116 3.71 1.61 8.26
CA SER A 116 3.77 2.55 9.38
C SER A 116 3.09 3.89 9.03
N HIS A 117 3.33 4.40 7.82
CA HIS A 117 2.74 5.65 7.31
C HIS A 117 1.21 5.60 7.20
N ILE A 118 0.63 4.41 6.98
CA ILE A 118 -0.83 4.30 6.83
C ILE A 118 -1.58 4.56 8.13
N MET A 119 -0.93 4.33 9.28
CA MET A 119 -1.50 4.60 10.59
C MET A 119 -1.62 6.10 10.81
N ALA A 120 -0.54 6.85 10.55
CA ALA A 120 -0.56 8.31 10.59
C ALA A 120 -1.59 8.90 9.62
N PHE A 121 -1.71 8.34 8.40
CA PHE A 121 -2.74 8.72 7.46
C PHE A 121 -4.16 8.51 8.02
N ALA A 122 -4.43 7.34 8.62
CA ALA A 122 -5.74 7.02 9.19
C ALA A 122 -6.10 7.97 10.35
N ASP A 123 -5.14 8.32 11.19
CA ASP A 123 -5.32 9.30 12.28
C ASP A 123 -5.61 10.71 11.75
N ALA A 124 -4.95 11.12 10.66
CA ALA A 124 -5.14 12.44 10.05
C ALA A 124 -6.40 12.56 9.18
N LEU A 125 -6.95 11.42 8.71
CA LEU A 125 -8.04 11.38 7.74
C LEU A 125 -9.30 12.16 8.16
N PRO A 126 -9.77 12.14 9.42
CA PRO A 126 -10.91 12.95 9.85
C PRO A 126 -10.67 14.46 9.69
N GLY A 127 -9.46 14.93 10.01
CA GLY A 127 -9.07 16.33 9.83
C GLY A 127 -9.00 16.74 8.36
N ILE A 128 -8.47 15.84 7.52
CA ILE A 128 -8.44 16.02 6.06
C ILE A 128 -9.86 16.13 5.50
N ARG A 129 -10.77 15.22 5.88
CA ARG A 129 -12.19 15.26 5.44
C ARG A 129 -12.87 16.56 5.85
N THR A 130 -12.68 16.98 7.10
CA THR A 130 -13.22 18.25 7.62
C THR A 130 -12.76 19.44 6.77
N ARG A 131 -11.46 19.48 6.41
CA ARG A 131 -10.90 20.56 5.59
C ARG A 131 -11.38 20.50 4.15
N ILE A 132 -11.42 19.33 3.53
CA ILE A 132 -12.00 19.10 2.20
C ILE A 132 -13.44 19.62 2.14
N ASP A 133 -14.23 19.30 3.17
CA ASP A 133 -15.59 19.77 3.26
C ASP A 133 -15.68 21.28 3.37
N ALA A 134 -14.86 21.92 4.20
CA ALA A 134 -14.82 23.39 4.27
C ALA A 134 -14.42 24.01 2.92
N ASP A 135 -13.38 23.50 2.26
CA ASP A 135 -12.84 24.06 1.03
C ASP A 135 -13.81 23.90 -0.15
N MET A 136 -14.51 22.76 -0.24
CA MET A 136 -15.56 22.59 -1.24
C MET A 136 -16.74 23.58 -1.03
N ARG A 137 -16.89 24.27 0.13
CA ARG A 137 -17.98 25.24 0.42
C ARG A 137 -17.62 26.66 -0.01
N ARG A 138 -16.36 26.92 -0.40
CA ARG A 138 -15.88 28.23 -0.85
C ARG A 138 -16.73 28.77 -2.01
N ARG A 139 -16.69 30.07 -2.29
CA ARG A 139 -17.37 30.66 -3.47
C ARG A 139 -16.49 30.52 -4.73
N GLY A 140 -17.10 30.58 -5.91
CA GLY A 140 -16.38 30.46 -7.18
C GLY A 140 -15.70 29.11 -7.40
N LEU A 141 -14.71 29.06 -8.31
CA LEU A 141 -13.85 27.90 -8.60
C LEU A 141 -12.40 28.21 -8.20
N SER A 142 -12.17 28.49 -6.92
CA SER A 142 -10.81 28.69 -6.38
C SER A 142 -9.99 27.40 -6.38
N ARG A 143 -8.65 27.53 -6.35
CA ARG A 143 -7.69 26.41 -6.22
C ARG A 143 -8.13 25.39 -5.17
N GLU A 144 -8.40 25.84 -3.94
CA GLU A 144 -8.72 24.94 -2.82
C GLU A 144 -10.01 24.14 -3.08
N LYS A 145 -11.04 24.76 -3.70
CA LYS A 145 -12.30 24.07 -3.95
C LYS A 145 -12.10 22.94 -4.96
N VAL A 146 -11.39 23.23 -6.05
CA VAL A 146 -11.20 22.25 -7.12
C VAL A 146 -10.31 21.11 -6.61
N LEU A 147 -9.23 21.41 -5.90
CA LEU A 147 -8.37 20.40 -5.28
C LEU A 147 -9.10 19.56 -4.23
N ALA A 148 -9.91 20.17 -3.36
CA ALA A 148 -10.74 19.44 -2.41
C ALA A 148 -11.72 18.49 -3.12
N THR A 149 -12.32 18.94 -4.22
CA THR A 149 -13.22 18.12 -5.05
C THR A 149 -12.50 16.94 -5.69
N VAL A 150 -11.27 17.15 -6.19
CA VAL A 150 -10.42 16.08 -6.74
C VAL A 150 -10.06 15.06 -5.66
N VAL A 151 -9.69 15.50 -4.46
CA VAL A 151 -9.37 14.58 -3.34
C VAL A 151 -10.61 13.81 -2.88
N HIS A 152 -11.77 14.46 -2.78
CA HIS A 152 -13.04 13.79 -2.46
C HIS A 152 -13.41 12.72 -3.50
N LEU A 153 -13.24 13.03 -4.79
CA LEU A 153 -13.42 12.06 -5.87
C LEU A 153 -12.39 10.92 -5.79
N LEU A 154 -11.14 11.21 -5.47
CA LEU A 154 -10.11 10.19 -5.26
C LEU A 154 -10.49 9.21 -4.16
N GLU A 155 -10.96 9.71 -3.03
CA GLU A 155 -11.38 8.88 -1.90
C GLU A 155 -12.60 8.02 -2.24
N THR A 156 -13.65 8.64 -2.81
CA THR A 156 -14.94 7.98 -3.06
C THR A 156 -14.89 7.00 -4.24
N THR A 157 -14.13 7.31 -5.28
CA THR A 157 -14.06 6.51 -6.51
C THR A 157 -12.84 5.60 -6.59
N LEU A 158 -11.80 5.89 -5.80
CA LEU A 158 -10.49 5.28 -5.88
C LEU A 158 -9.83 5.46 -7.26
N ILE A 159 -10.27 6.40 -8.11
CA ILE A 159 -9.55 6.75 -9.32
C ILE A 159 -8.17 7.31 -8.92
N ARG A 160 -7.14 6.98 -9.71
CA ARG A 160 -5.79 7.54 -9.49
C ARG A 160 -5.76 9.01 -9.90
N VAL A 161 -4.98 9.83 -9.22
CA VAL A 161 -4.76 11.24 -9.58
C VAL A 161 -4.38 11.38 -11.05
N GLY A 162 -3.46 10.55 -11.57
CA GLY A 162 -2.98 10.68 -12.95
C GLY A 162 -1.79 11.62 -13.05
N ASN A 163 -1.14 11.63 -14.21
CA ASN A 163 0.00 12.50 -14.52
C ASN A 163 -0.01 12.77 -16.02
N ASP A 164 0.16 14.02 -16.42
CA ASP A 164 0.02 14.51 -17.80
C ASP A 164 0.99 13.83 -18.77
N ASP A 165 2.23 13.58 -18.33
CA ASP A 165 3.23 12.88 -19.13
C ASP A 165 2.75 11.45 -19.47
N TYR A 166 2.08 10.81 -18.51
CA TYR A 166 1.53 9.49 -18.69
C TYR A 166 0.30 9.50 -19.61
N ALA A 167 -0.56 10.51 -19.47
CA ALA A 167 -1.77 10.65 -20.26
C ALA A 167 -1.46 10.89 -21.75
N LYS A 168 -0.55 11.81 -22.04
CA LYS A 168 -0.11 12.12 -23.42
C LYS A 168 0.52 10.90 -24.09
N ALA A 169 1.41 10.20 -23.39
CA ALA A 169 2.14 9.06 -23.98
C ALA A 169 1.30 7.79 -24.13
N ASN A 170 0.30 7.56 -23.28
CA ASN A 170 -0.41 6.27 -23.21
C ASN A 170 -1.93 6.37 -23.46
N LYS A 171 -2.46 7.58 -23.75
CA LYS A 171 -3.90 7.85 -23.85
C LYS A 171 -4.67 7.26 -22.66
N SER A 172 -4.10 7.41 -21.47
CA SER A 172 -4.53 6.80 -20.22
C SER A 172 -4.66 7.88 -19.14
N TYR A 173 -5.84 8.05 -18.59
CA TYR A 173 -6.21 9.18 -17.76
C TYR A 173 -6.37 8.79 -16.28
N GLY A 174 -6.18 9.77 -15.40
CA GLY A 174 -6.57 9.80 -13.99
C GLY A 174 -7.25 11.13 -13.70
N LEU A 175 -7.70 11.37 -12.46
CA LEU A 175 -8.50 12.55 -12.08
C LEU A 175 -7.99 13.87 -12.68
N THR A 176 -6.72 14.22 -12.49
CA THR A 176 -6.12 15.49 -12.94
C THR A 176 -5.86 15.56 -14.44
N THR A 177 -6.08 14.46 -15.16
CA THR A 177 -5.94 14.38 -16.63
C THR A 177 -7.26 14.02 -17.29
N LEU A 178 -8.37 14.01 -16.54
CA LEU A 178 -9.68 13.83 -17.13
C LEU A 178 -10.00 15.03 -18.00
N ARG A 179 -10.85 14.79 -19.00
CA ARG A 179 -11.31 15.78 -19.97
C ARG A 179 -12.82 15.80 -19.95
N ASP A 180 -13.43 16.87 -20.44
CA ASP A 180 -14.88 17.01 -20.39
C ASP A 180 -15.64 15.81 -20.97
N PRO A 181 -15.23 15.20 -22.11
CA PRO A 181 -15.92 14.03 -22.65
C PRO A 181 -15.83 12.77 -21.77
N HIS A 182 -14.96 12.74 -20.77
CA HIS A 182 -14.83 11.60 -19.86
C HIS A 182 -15.90 11.59 -18.78
N VAL A 183 -16.67 12.68 -18.60
CA VAL A 183 -17.67 12.78 -17.54
C VAL A 183 -18.98 13.33 -18.07
N THR A 184 -20.05 12.57 -17.85
CA THR A 184 -21.42 13.02 -18.09
C THR A 184 -22.05 13.38 -16.76
N VAL A 185 -22.63 14.58 -16.65
CA VAL A 185 -23.30 15.06 -15.43
C VAL A 185 -24.81 15.20 -15.70
N GLU A 186 -25.61 14.49 -14.93
CA GLU A 186 -27.08 14.47 -15.00
C GLU A 186 -27.68 14.74 -13.62
N GLY A 187 -28.02 16.00 -13.35
CA GLY A 187 -28.52 16.42 -12.05
C GLY A 187 -27.49 16.22 -10.93
N ALA A 188 -27.74 15.24 -10.05
CA ALA A 188 -26.81 14.86 -8.98
C ALA A 188 -25.95 13.65 -9.32
N ALA A 189 -26.21 12.99 -10.45
CA ALA A 189 -25.46 11.83 -10.90
C ALA A 189 -24.34 12.26 -11.85
N MET A 190 -23.19 11.62 -11.74
CA MET A 190 -22.04 11.77 -12.63
C MET A 190 -21.59 10.39 -13.07
N THR A 191 -21.33 10.21 -14.36
CA THR A 191 -20.78 8.97 -14.90
C THR A 191 -19.41 9.24 -15.50
N PHE A 192 -18.38 8.61 -14.95
CA PHE A 192 -17.00 8.71 -15.44
C PHE A 192 -16.71 7.54 -16.37
N ARG A 193 -16.31 7.83 -17.61
CA ARG A 193 -15.94 6.86 -18.63
C ARG A 193 -14.64 7.24 -19.34
N PHE A 194 -13.57 6.50 -19.06
CA PHE A 194 -12.26 6.76 -19.63
C PHE A 194 -11.35 5.53 -19.61
N LYS A 195 -10.26 5.55 -20.39
CA LYS A 195 -9.19 4.55 -20.31
C LYS A 195 -8.18 5.00 -19.26
N GLY A 196 -7.96 4.20 -18.22
CA GLY A 196 -6.98 4.47 -17.16
C GLY A 196 -5.65 3.73 -17.35
N LYS A 197 -4.85 3.69 -16.28
CA LYS A 197 -3.56 2.98 -16.24
C LYS A 197 -3.70 1.53 -16.76
N SER A 198 -2.71 1.10 -17.54
CA SER A 198 -2.68 -0.20 -18.23
C SER A 198 -3.82 -0.45 -19.22
N GLY A 199 -4.49 0.61 -19.70
CA GLY A 199 -5.57 0.51 -20.69
C GLY A 199 -6.90 0.03 -20.12
N LYS A 200 -7.02 -0.11 -18.78
CA LYS A 200 -8.26 -0.52 -18.12
C LYS A 200 -9.34 0.54 -18.32
N THR A 201 -10.49 0.15 -18.86
CA THR A 201 -11.66 1.04 -18.96
C THR A 201 -12.31 1.22 -17.59
N TRP A 202 -12.45 2.47 -17.18
CA TRP A 202 -13.27 2.87 -16.04
C TRP A 202 -14.66 3.26 -16.53
N ASN A 203 -15.69 2.76 -15.85
CA ASN A 203 -17.09 3.12 -16.05
C ASN A 203 -17.75 3.07 -14.68
N LEU A 204 -17.88 4.20 -14.01
CA LEU A 204 -18.44 4.30 -12.66
C LEU A 204 -19.38 5.49 -12.55
N SER A 205 -20.42 5.33 -11.73
CA SER A 205 -21.37 6.39 -11.44
C SER A 205 -21.24 6.83 -9.98
N VAL A 206 -21.23 8.14 -9.76
CA VAL A 206 -21.22 8.78 -8.44
C VAL A 206 -22.46 9.65 -8.34
N LYS A 207 -23.15 9.60 -7.21
CA LYS A 207 -24.28 10.48 -6.93
C LYS A 207 -23.94 11.41 -5.79
N ASP A 208 -23.59 12.65 -6.12
CA ASP A 208 -23.27 13.69 -5.17
C ASP A 208 -23.63 15.05 -5.79
N ARG A 209 -24.68 15.68 -5.29
CA ARG A 209 -25.23 16.93 -5.85
C ARG A 209 -24.22 18.07 -5.82
N ARG A 210 -23.38 18.11 -4.78
CA ARG A 210 -22.40 19.18 -4.60
C ARG A 210 -21.25 19.00 -5.57
N VAL A 211 -20.71 17.80 -5.64
CA VAL A 211 -19.60 17.47 -6.56
C VAL A 211 -20.06 17.60 -8.00
N ALA A 212 -21.26 17.14 -8.35
CA ALA A 212 -21.85 17.31 -9.68
C ALA A 212 -21.91 18.78 -10.10
N ARG A 213 -22.28 19.69 -9.19
CA ARG A 213 -22.28 21.12 -9.46
C ARG A 213 -20.87 21.66 -9.70
N ILE A 214 -19.88 21.24 -8.91
CA ILE A 214 -18.49 21.71 -9.06
C ILE A 214 -17.90 21.19 -10.37
N VAL A 215 -18.08 19.90 -10.67
CA VAL A 215 -17.62 19.27 -11.91
C VAL A 215 -18.26 19.95 -13.12
N LYS A 216 -19.58 20.20 -13.07
CA LYS A 216 -20.28 20.90 -14.15
C LYS A 216 -19.74 22.32 -14.35
N ALA A 217 -19.50 23.06 -13.26
CA ALA A 217 -18.89 24.38 -13.35
C ALA A 217 -17.47 24.35 -13.93
N CYS A 218 -16.70 23.28 -13.69
CA CYS A 218 -15.40 23.13 -14.33
C CYS A 218 -15.52 22.83 -15.84
N GLN A 219 -16.52 22.03 -16.26
CA GLN A 219 -16.83 21.79 -17.69
C GLN A 219 -17.28 23.05 -18.44
N ASP A 220 -17.81 24.04 -17.73
CA ASP A 220 -18.25 25.31 -18.31
C ASP A 220 -17.09 26.29 -18.51
N LEU A 221 -15.88 25.99 -17.98
CA LEU A 221 -14.66 26.74 -18.26
C LEU A 221 -14.12 26.37 -19.65
N PRO A 222 -13.52 27.33 -20.40
CA PRO A 222 -12.97 27.02 -21.71
C PRO A 222 -11.76 26.09 -21.60
N GLY A 223 -11.62 25.10 -22.48
CA GLY A 223 -10.48 24.18 -22.46
C GLY A 223 -10.89 22.75 -22.81
N GLN A 224 -9.97 21.80 -22.59
CA GLN A 224 -10.26 20.36 -22.72
C GLN A 224 -10.15 19.61 -21.40
N GLU A 225 -9.38 20.13 -20.45
CA GLU A 225 -9.10 19.46 -19.18
C GLU A 225 -10.25 19.70 -18.21
N LEU A 226 -10.69 18.65 -17.52
CA LEU A 226 -11.91 18.67 -16.72
C LEU A 226 -11.75 19.50 -15.44
N PHE A 227 -10.62 19.37 -14.75
CA PHE A 227 -10.39 20.07 -13.49
C PHE A 227 -9.47 21.24 -13.73
N GLN A 228 -10.04 22.43 -13.58
CA GLN A 228 -9.38 23.71 -13.76
C GLN A 228 -9.92 24.66 -12.70
N TYR A 229 -9.10 25.61 -12.27
CA TYR A 229 -9.49 26.63 -11.30
C TYR A 229 -9.16 28.03 -11.81
N ILE A 230 -9.80 29.03 -11.21
CA ILE A 230 -9.50 30.44 -11.42
C ILE A 230 -8.65 30.91 -10.24
N ASP A 231 -7.46 31.41 -10.52
CA ASP A 231 -6.54 31.94 -9.50
C ASP A 231 -6.94 33.36 -9.04
N GLU A 232 -6.19 33.92 -8.09
CA GLU A 232 -6.45 35.24 -7.53
C GLU A 232 -6.31 36.38 -8.54
N ALA A 233 -5.57 36.17 -9.64
CA ALA A 233 -5.44 37.11 -10.74
C ALA A 233 -6.58 36.99 -11.75
N GLY A 234 -7.52 36.06 -11.54
CA GLY A 234 -8.59 35.76 -12.48
C GLY A 234 -8.14 34.88 -13.66
N GLU A 235 -6.92 34.34 -13.61
CA GLU A 235 -6.40 33.48 -14.66
C GLU A 235 -6.81 32.03 -14.44
N GLN A 236 -7.07 31.34 -15.55
CA GLN A 236 -7.39 29.93 -15.54
C GLN A 236 -6.13 29.08 -15.43
N ARG A 237 -6.15 28.12 -14.52
CA ARG A 237 -5.06 27.19 -14.25
C ARG A 237 -5.56 25.75 -14.33
N ASP A 238 -4.73 24.88 -14.85
CA ASP A 238 -4.93 23.44 -14.78
C ASP A 238 -4.64 22.91 -13.38
N VAL A 239 -5.17 21.72 -13.08
CA VAL A 239 -4.84 20.99 -11.86
C VAL A 239 -3.87 19.87 -12.21
N THR A 240 -2.71 19.86 -11.58
CA THR A 240 -1.71 18.80 -11.76
C THR A 240 -1.69 17.84 -10.57
N SER A 241 -1.02 16.70 -10.75
CA SER A 241 -0.76 15.76 -9.64
C SER A 241 0.10 16.35 -8.52
N SER A 242 0.96 17.33 -8.86
CA SER A 242 1.78 18.05 -7.89
C SER A 242 0.91 18.93 -7.01
N ASP A 243 -0.09 19.61 -7.59
CA ASP A 243 -1.01 20.48 -6.86
C ASP A 243 -1.85 19.68 -5.85
N VAL A 244 -2.35 18.51 -6.25
CA VAL A 244 -3.11 17.62 -5.35
C VAL A 244 -2.27 17.18 -4.15
N ASN A 245 -1.03 16.75 -4.38
CA ASN A 245 -0.17 16.33 -3.27
C ASN A 245 0.33 17.52 -2.43
N ALA A 246 0.53 18.70 -3.03
CA ALA A 246 0.84 19.91 -2.28
C ALA A 246 -0.32 20.30 -1.36
N TYR A 247 -1.54 20.31 -1.88
CA TYR A 247 -2.75 20.56 -1.11
C TYR A 247 -2.93 19.57 0.04
N LEU A 248 -2.72 18.26 -0.19
CA LEU A 248 -2.80 17.25 0.88
C LEU A 248 -1.79 17.52 2.01
N ARG A 249 -0.55 17.91 1.68
CA ARG A 249 0.45 18.30 2.67
C ARG A 249 0.05 19.58 3.41
N GLU A 250 -0.44 20.60 2.69
CA GLU A 250 -0.90 21.87 3.25
C GLU A 250 -2.04 21.66 4.28
N ILE A 251 -3.02 20.80 3.99
CA ILE A 251 -4.19 20.62 4.85
C ILE A 251 -3.98 19.64 6.00
N SER A 252 -3.03 18.70 5.85
CA SER A 252 -2.74 17.70 6.90
C SER A 252 -1.59 18.11 7.80
N GLY A 253 -0.68 18.98 7.33
CA GLY A 253 0.58 19.27 8.01
C GLY A 253 1.53 18.06 8.08
N GLN A 254 1.26 17.02 7.28
CA GLN A 254 1.99 15.76 7.25
C GLN A 254 2.34 15.38 5.80
N ASP A 255 3.28 14.44 5.62
CA ASP A 255 3.69 13.94 4.30
C ASP A 255 2.68 12.95 3.68
N ILE A 256 1.40 13.30 3.72
CA ILE A 256 0.31 12.54 3.13
C ILE A 256 0.24 12.78 1.63
N THR A 257 0.03 11.69 0.90
CA THR A 257 -0.06 11.66 -0.55
C THR A 257 -1.38 11.04 -1.01
N ALA A 258 -1.72 11.27 -2.27
CA ALA A 258 -2.89 10.66 -2.87
C ALA A 258 -2.85 9.12 -2.93
N LYS A 259 -1.66 8.51 -2.84
CA LYS A 259 -1.51 7.04 -2.81
C LYS A 259 -1.99 6.46 -1.48
N ASP A 260 -1.94 7.23 -0.40
CA ASP A 260 -2.28 6.78 0.95
C ASP A 260 -3.77 6.44 1.05
N PHE A 261 -4.65 7.27 0.49
CA PHE A 261 -6.09 6.96 0.36
C PHE A 261 -6.36 5.60 -0.27
N ARG A 262 -5.68 5.27 -1.38
CA ARG A 262 -5.87 3.98 -2.07
C ARG A 262 -5.31 2.81 -1.27
N THR A 263 -4.25 3.04 -0.49
CA THR A 263 -3.64 2.04 0.39
C THR A 263 -4.51 1.78 1.61
N TRP A 264 -5.06 2.82 2.21
CA TRP A 264 -6.00 2.73 3.32
C TRP A 264 -7.29 2.04 2.88
N ALA A 265 -7.89 2.49 1.77
CA ALA A 265 -9.07 1.86 1.21
C ALA A 265 -8.82 0.39 0.85
N GLY A 266 -7.68 0.05 0.24
CA GLY A 266 -7.31 -1.33 -0.05
C GLY A 266 -7.22 -2.19 1.21
N THR A 267 -6.64 -1.65 2.28
CA THR A 267 -6.52 -2.31 3.58
C THR A 267 -7.88 -2.54 4.23
N VAL A 268 -8.74 -1.52 4.30
CA VAL A 268 -10.09 -1.61 4.88
C VAL A 268 -10.96 -2.58 4.08
N LEU A 269 -10.95 -2.49 2.74
CA LEU A 269 -11.71 -3.38 1.88
C LEU A 269 -11.26 -4.84 2.00
N ALA A 270 -9.95 -5.08 2.16
CA ALA A 270 -9.45 -6.43 2.38
C ALA A 270 -9.93 -7.00 3.71
N ALA A 271 -9.91 -6.20 4.78
CA ALA A 271 -10.37 -6.62 6.09
C ALA A 271 -11.86 -6.97 6.08
N LEU A 272 -12.68 -6.15 5.41
CA LEU A 272 -14.12 -6.41 5.26
C LEU A 272 -14.40 -7.66 4.43
N ALA A 273 -13.73 -7.80 3.27
CA ALA A 273 -13.89 -8.99 2.43
C ALA A 273 -13.46 -10.27 3.15
N LEU A 274 -12.42 -10.22 3.98
CA LEU A 274 -11.97 -11.35 4.77
C LEU A 274 -12.95 -11.71 5.90
N ARG A 275 -13.55 -10.71 6.55
CA ARG A 275 -14.57 -10.91 7.59
C ARG A 275 -15.79 -11.67 7.06
N GLU A 276 -16.20 -11.44 5.81
CA GLU A 276 -17.34 -12.15 5.20
C GLU A 276 -17.11 -13.67 5.06
N PHE A 277 -15.86 -14.12 5.08
CA PHE A 277 -15.53 -15.54 5.13
C PHE A 277 -15.47 -16.00 6.59
N GLU A 278 -16.63 -16.05 7.26
CA GLU A 278 -16.81 -16.25 8.71
C GLU A 278 -16.18 -17.53 9.29
N THR A 279 -15.89 -18.54 8.46
CA THR A 279 -15.17 -19.77 8.87
C THR A 279 -14.37 -20.39 7.72
N PHE A 280 -13.29 -21.10 8.04
CA PHE A 280 -12.54 -21.94 7.09
C PHE A 280 -12.06 -23.24 7.76
N ASP A 281 -12.19 -24.35 7.05
CA ASP A 281 -11.68 -25.65 7.49
C ASP A 281 -10.20 -25.79 7.09
N GLY A 282 -9.31 -25.23 7.92
CA GLY A 282 -7.87 -25.38 7.81
C GLY A 282 -7.16 -24.43 6.83
N GLU A 283 -5.83 -24.55 6.78
CA GLU A 283 -4.93 -23.59 6.13
C GLU A 283 -5.20 -23.40 4.62
N ALA A 284 -5.62 -24.47 3.93
CA ALA A 284 -5.96 -24.41 2.51
C ALA A 284 -7.20 -23.53 2.23
N GLY A 285 -8.22 -23.63 3.10
CA GLY A 285 -9.42 -22.78 3.05
C GLY A 285 -9.06 -21.32 3.30
N ALA A 286 -8.23 -21.05 4.32
CA ALA A 286 -7.78 -19.70 4.65
C ALA A 286 -7.05 -19.03 3.46
N LYS A 287 -6.11 -19.74 2.84
CA LYS A 287 -5.37 -19.24 1.66
C LYS A 287 -6.29 -18.97 0.46
N LYS A 288 -7.33 -19.79 0.27
CA LYS A 288 -8.33 -19.59 -0.79
C LYS A 288 -9.13 -18.30 -0.55
N ASN A 289 -9.56 -18.07 0.69
CA ASN A 289 -10.32 -16.87 1.07
C ASN A 289 -9.47 -15.61 0.92
N VAL A 290 -8.20 -15.64 1.36
CA VAL A 290 -7.23 -14.55 1.14
C VAL A 290 -7.06 -14.23 -0.34
N ARG A 291 -6.93 -15.25 -1.19
CA ARG A 291 -6.83 -15.05 -2.64
C ARG A 291 -8.08 -14.37 -3.20
N ALA A 292 -9.27 -14.85 -2.83
CA ALA A 292 -10.54 -14.27 -3.30
C ALA A 292 -10.70 -12.81 -2.84
N ALA A 293 -10.40 -12.51 -1.58
CA ALA A 293 -10.43 -11.15 -1.05
C ALA A 293 -9.48 -10.21 -1.82
N ILE A 294 -8.23 -10.64 -2.06
CA ILE A 294 -7.26 -9.85 -2.82
C ILE A 294 -7.72 -9.63 -4.26
N GLU A 295 -8.29 -10.65 -4.91
CA GLU A 295 -8.83 -10.55 -6.27
C GLU A 295 -9.94 -9.49 -6.33
N ASN A 296 -10.91 -9.53 -5.39
CA ASN A 296 -11.99 -8.55 -5.27
C ASN A 296 -11.46 -7.11 -5.06
N VAL A 297 -10.55 -6.92 -4.09
CA VAL A 297 -9.96 -5.60 -3.81
C VAL A 297 -9.16 -5.09 -5.00
N SER A 298 -8.40 -5.96 -5.67
CA SER A 298 -7.60 -5.60 -6.83
C SER A 298 -8.46 -5.15 -8.02
N ALA A 299 -9.62 -5.79 -8.21
CA ALA A 299 -10.58 -5.40 -9.24
C ALA A 299 -11.12 -3.99 -8.98
N ARG A 300 -11.50 -3.69 -7.73
CA ARG A 300 -11.99 -2.36 -7.31
C ARG A 300 -10.93 -1.27 -7.43
N LEU A 301 -9.68 -1.55 -7.04
CA LEU A 301 -8.57 -0.60 -7.18
C LEU A 301 -8.02 -0.47 -8.61
N GLY A 302 -8.36 -1.40 -9.50
CA GLY A 302 -7.77 -1.50 -10.84
C GLY A 302 -6.28 -1.79 -10.80
N ASN A 303 -5.89 -2.79 -10.02
CA ASN A 303 -4.53 -3.34 -9.91
C ASN A 303 -4.52 -4.83 -10.28
N THR A 304 -3.35 -5.41 -10.51
CA THR A 304 -3.23 -6.88 -10.48
C THR A 304 -3.29 -7.39 -9.03
N PRO A 305 -3.71 -8.64 -8.76
CA PRO A 305 -3.75 -9.20 -7.41
C PRO A 305 -2.40 -9.12 -6.69
N THR A 306 -1.30 -9.41 -7.39
CA THR A 306 0.06 -9.34 -6.83
C THR A 306 0.43 -7.93 -6.39
N ILE A 307 0.16 -6.92 -7.22
CA ILE A 307 0.44 -5.52 -6.86
C ILE A 307 -0.50 -5.03 -5.76
N CYS A 308 -1.77 -5.45 -5.78
CA CYS A 308 -2.72 -5.15 -4.72
C CYS A 308 -2.23 -5.64 -3.36
N ARG A 309 -1.88 -6.94 -3.27
CA ARG A 309 -1.36 -7.56 -2.05
C ARG A 309 -0.09 -6.88 -1.53
N LYS A 310 0.90 -6.69 -2.40
CA LYS A 310 2.19 -6.12 -1.99
C LYS A 310 2.09 -4.65 -1.64
N CYS A 311 1.24 -3.90 -2.34
CA CYS A 311 1.30 -2.45 -2.34
C CYS A 311 0.10 -1.70 -1.77
N TYR A 312 -1.03 -2.36 -1.50
CA TYR A 312 -2.26 -1.66 -1.12
C TYR A 312 -3.00 -2.30 0.04
N ILE A 313 -2.54 -3.44 0.56
CA ILE A 313 -3.15 -4.15 1.68
C ILE A 313 -2.10 -4.28 2.77
N HIS A 314 -2.42 -3.78 3.96
CA HIS A 314 -1.56 -3.95 5.14
C HIS A 314 -1.41 -5.45 5.47
N PRO A 315 -0.18 -6.00 5.58
CA PRO A 315 0.06 -7.43 5.74
C PRO A 315 -0.62 -8.02 6.99
N GLN A 316 -0.60 -7.27 8.10
CA GLN A 316 -1.25 -7.66 9.35
C GLN A 316 -2.75 -7.99 9.21
N ILE A 317 -3.47 -7.45 8.21
CA ILE A 317 -4.86 -7.86 7.95
C ILE A 317 -4.94 -9.30 7.46
N ILE A 318 -4.01 -9.70 6.59
CA ILE A 318 -3.91 -11.07 6.08
C ILE A 318 -3.42 -11.99 7.20
N ASP A 319 -2.41 -11.57 7.96
CA ASP A 319 -1.81 -12.38 9.02
C ASP A 319 -2.83 -12.64 10.14
N CYS A 320 -3.57 -11.61 10.59
CA CYS A 320 -4.68 -11.78 11.54
C CYS A 320 -5.72 -12.78 11.05
N TYR A 321 -6.06 -12.75 9.76
CA TYR A 321 -7.04 -13.68 9.22
C TYR A 321 -6.53 -15.13 9.21
N LEU A 322 -5.28 -15.34 8.78
CA LEU A 322 -4.67 -16.67 8.75
C LEU A 322 -4.50 -17.27 10.15
N GLU A 323 -4.32 -16.43 11.17
CA GLU A 323 -4.26 -16.82 12.58
C GLU A 323 -5.64 -17.04 13.23
N GLY A 324 -6.74 -16.80 12.50
CA GLY A 324 -8.10 -16.86 13.05
C GLY A 324 -8.41 -15.74 14.05
N ALA A 325 -7.62 -14.66 14.02
CA ALA A 325 -7.67 -13.53 14.95
C ALA A 325 -8.19 -12.24 14.30
N LEU A 326 -8.73 -12.31 13.06
CA LEU A 326 -9.37 -11.17 12.41
C LEU A 326 -10.75 -10.92 13.05
N LEU A 327 -10.74 -10.25 14.20
CA LEU A 327 -11.94 -9.83 14.91
C LEU A 327 -12.18 -8.34 14.66
N LEU A 328 -12.97 -8.02 13.65
CA LEU A 328 -13.44 -6.65 13.43
C LEU A 328 -14.67 -6.40 14.32
N GLN A 329 -14.46 -5.85 15.50
CA GLN A 329 -15.54 -5.32 16.33
C GLN A 329 -16.05 -4.02 15.72
N VAL A 330 -16.93 -4.13 14.73
CA VAL A 330 -17.73 -2.99 14.31
C VAL A 330 -18.78 -2.84 15.39
N LYS A 331 -18.60 -1.89 16.31
CA LYS A 331 -19.71 -1.49 17.18
C LYS A 331 -20.81 -1.02 16.23
N ASP A 332 -21.95 -1.71 16.22
CA ASP A 332 -23.17 -1.22 15.60
C ASP A 332 -23.54 0.07 16.35
N ALA A 333 -23.04 1.19 15.85
CA ALA A 333 -23.58 2.49 16.17
C ALA A 333 -24.95 2.55 15.47
N VAL A 334 -25.92 1.99 16.17
CA VAL A 334 -27.35 1.97 15.92
C VAL A 334 -27.77 3.21 15.12
N GLU A 335 -28.02 3.03 13.82
CA GLU A 335 -29.12 3.51 12.98
C GLU A 335 -29.92 4.79 13.32
N SER A 336 -29.52 5.70 14.21
CA SER A 336 -30.47 6.70 14.76
C SER A 336 -29.95 8.09 15.09
N GLU A 337 -28.69 8.44 14.83
CA GLU A 337 -28.26 9.85 14.86
C GLU A 337 -27.42 10.20 13.63
N LEU A 338 -28.09 10.67 12.57
CA LEU A 338 -27.70 11.82 11.72
C LEU A 338 -26.20 11.87 11.33
N VAL A 339 -25.77 11.57 10.10
CA VAL A 339 -25.75 12.47 8.93
C VAL A 339 -25.15 13.88 9.16
N GLU A 340 -24.77 14.29 10.38
CA GLU A 340 -24.29 15.64 10.68
C GLU A 340 -22.84 15.77 11.16
N ASP A 341 -22.08 14.69 11.39
CA ASP A 341 -20.65 14.80 11.72
C ASP A 341 -19.74 14.06 10.74
N LEU A 342 -19.33 14.73 9.66
CA LEU A 342 -18.18 14.37 8.80
C LEU A 342 -16.83 14.55 9.52
N GLY A 343 -16.79 14.24 10.82
CA GLY A 343 -15.64 14.43 11.72
C GLY A 343 -15.05 13.14 12.31
N ARG A 344 -15.50 11.95 11.91
CA ARG A 344 -14.96 10.67 12.42
C ARG A 344 -14.67 9.68 11.29
N LEU A 345 -13.72 8.76 11.55
CA LEU A 345 -13.55 7.56 10.72
C LEU A 345 -14.87 6.79 10.67
N ARG A 346 -15.15 6.16 9.53
CA ARG A 346 -16.29 5.23 9.41
C ARG A 346 -16.11 4.06 10.38
N PRO A 347 -17.19 3.39 10.84
CA PRO A 347 -17.09 2.28 11.79
C PRO A 347 -16.08 1.19 11.36
N GLU A 348 -16.05 0.86 10.07
CA GLU A 348 -15.12 -0.12 9.52
C GLU A 348 -13.68 0.37 9.53
N GLU A 349 -13.46 1.66 9.25
CA GLU A 349 -12.15 2.29 9.29
C GLU A 349 -11.60 2.32 10.73
N ALA A 350 -12.45 2.66 11.69
CA ALA A 350 -12.10 2.66 13.12
C ALA A 350 -11.78 1.24 13.63
N ALA A 351 -12.57 0.24 13.23
CA ALA A 351 -12.33 -1.16 13.60
C ALA A 351 -10.99 -1.68 13.03
N VAL A 352 -10.70 -1.36 11.77
CA VAL A 352 -9.42 -1.72 11.12
C VAL A 352 -8.25 -0.99 11.78
N LEU A 353 -8.39 0.30 12.08
CA LEU A 353 -7.35 1.06 12.75
C LEU A 353 -7.03 0.47 14.13
N SER A 354 -8.06 0.19 14.94
CA SER A 354 -7.89 -0.40 16.28
C SER A 354 -7.24 -1.77 16.24
N LEU A 355 -7.64 -2.62 15.28
CA LEU A 355 -6.99 -3.92 15.04
C LEU A 355 -5.50 -3.76 14.75
N LEU A 356 -5.15 -2.86 13.83
CA LEU A 356 -3.76 -2.62 13.44
C LEU A 356 -2.94 -2.02 14.58
N GLN A 357 -3.47 -1.05 15.32
CA GLN A 357 -2.81 -0.48 16.50
C GLN A 357 -2.50 -1.57 17.55
N THR A 358 -3.47 -2.44 17.83
CA THR A 358 -3.31 -3.53 18.80
C THR A 358 -2.23 -4.52 18.35
N ARG A 359 -2.23 -4.90 17.07
CA ARG A 359 -1.25 -5.82 16.51
C ARG A 359 0.17 -5.27 16.50
N LEU A 360 0.33 -4.04 16.02
CA LEU A 360 1.64 -3.40 15.94
C LEU A 360 2.22 -3.09 17.34
N ALA A 361 1.38 -2.82 18.34
CA ALA A 361 1.82 -2.67 19.73
C ALA A 361 2.29 -4.00 20.35
N GLY A 362 1.67 -5.13 19.95
CA GLY A 362 2.07 -6.47 20.39
C GLY A 362 3.37 -6.97 19.77
N ASP A 363 3.67 -6.55 18.54
CA ASP A 363 4.88 -6.92 17.79
C ASP A 363 6.12 -6.06 18.14
N ALA A 364 5.96 -5.01 18.96
CA ALA A 364 7.08 -4.16 19.38
C ALA A 364 8.06 -4.98 20.25
N PRO A 365 9.37 -4.99 19.94
CA PRO A 365 10.34 -5.69 20.77
C PRO A 365 10.30 -5.10 22.18
N SER A 366 9.93 -5.93 23.16
CA SER A 366 9.92 -5.52 24.56
C SER A 366 11.30 -4.97 24.92
N THR A 367 11.39 -3.67 25.13
CA THR A 367 12.57 -3.07 25.75
C THR A 367 12.70 -3.70 27.13
N GLY A 368 13.71 -4.56 27.26
CA GLY A 368 13.85 -5.46 28.39
C GLY A 368 13.92 -4.71 29.71
N THR A 369 12.86 -4.83 30.51
CA THR A 369 13.00 -4.87 31.96
C THR A 369 12.90 -6.33 32.36
N ALA A 370 14.04 -6.89 32.78
CA ALA A 370 14.14 -8.25 33.26
C ALA A 370 13.19 -8.46 34.44
N LYS A 371 12.05 -9.13 34.20
CA LYS A 371 11.22 -9.68 35.27
C LYS A 371 11.79 -11.03 35.66
N ALA A 372 12.29 -11.09 36.90
CA ALA A 372 12.82 -12.28 37.53
C ALA A 372 11.83 -13.45 37.46
N ALA A 373 12.34 -14.63 37.11
CA ALA A 373 11.60 -15.88 37.06
C ALA A 373 11.04 -16.27 38.45
N PRO A 374 9.86 -16.90 38.53
CA PRO A 374 9.38 -17.46 39.79
C PRO A 374 10.22 -18.69 40.15
N ARG A 375 10.75 -18.71 41.38
CA ARG A 375 11.49 -19.84 41.97
C ARG A 375 10.60 -21.08 42.00
N THR A 376 11.05 -22.15 41.35
CA THR A 376 10.47 -23.50 41.50
C THR A 376 10.79 -24.04 42.89
N ALA A 377 9.75 -24.40 43.64
CA ALA A 377 9.89 -25.10 44.91
C ALA A 377 10.33 -26.55 44.66
N ARG A 378 11.49 -26.89 45.21
CA ARG A 378 12.17 -28.19 45.08
C ARG A 378 11.58 -29.16 46.11
N ALA A 379 10.91 -30.22 45.64
CA ALA A 379 10.46 -31.33 46.48
C ALA A 379 11.68 -32.15 46.97
N GLY A 380 11.81 -32.29 48.28
CA GLY A 380 12.86 -33.06 48.95
C GLY A 380 12.56 -34.57 48.96
N LYS A 381 13.61 -35.36 48.75
CA LYS A 381 13.67 -36.83 48.93
C LYS A 381 14.00 -37.20 50.38
N ALA A 382 13.31 -38.21 50.93
CA ALA A 382 13.79 -39.22 51.90
C ALA A 382 12.55 -40.03 52.38
N ALA A 383 12.53 -41.33 52.71
CA ALA A 383 13.49 -42.44 52.72
C ALA A 383 12.67 -43.76 52.84
N LYS A 384 13.31 -44.90 52.55
CA LYS A 384 12.77 -46.28 52.65
C LYS A 384 12.93 -46.89 54.06
N THR A 385 12.26 -48.05 54.26
CA THR A 385 12.40 -49.13 55.28
C THR A 385 11.40 -49.03 56.45
N ASN A 386 10.77 -50.09 57.01
CA ASN A 386 10.70 -51.55 56.77
C ASN A 386 9.49 -52.13 57.57
N THR A 387 8.72 -53.10 57.00
CA THR A 387 8.07 -54.34 57.54
C THR A 387 7.42 -54.39 58.98
N PRO A 388 6.54 -55.38 59.37
CA PRO A 388 6.19 -56.66 58.72
C PRO A 388 4.73 -57.26 58.80
N ARG A 389 4.49 -58.22 57.88
CA ARG A 389 3.80 -59.55 57.91
C ARG A 389 2.32 -59.80 58.34
N LYS A 390 1.61 -60.43 57.35
CA LYS A 390 0.71 -61.64 57.36
C LYS A 390 -0.74 -61.53 57.91
N PRO A 391 -1.67 -62.47 57.57
CA PRO A 391 -1.96 -63.16 56.28
C PRO A 391 -3.48 -63.35 55.96
N ALA A 392 -3.77 -64.11 54.89
CA ALA A 392 -5.00 -64.89 54.56
C ALA A 392 -6.09 -64.18 53.71
N ALA A 393 -6.78 -64.79 52.73
CA ALA A 393 -6.78 -66.14 52.14
C ALA A 393 -7.47 -66.13 50.75
N LYS A 394 -7.29 -67.25 50.01
CA LYS A 394 -7.97 -67.73 48.78
C LYS A 394 -9.51 -67.66 48.93
N ALA A 395 -10.36 -67.54 47.91
CA ALA A 395 -10.62 -68.32 46.68
C ALA A 395 -11.75 -67.55 45.91
N ALA A 396 -12.23 -67.81 44.69
CA ALA A 396 -12.35 -69.01 43.87
C ALA A 396 -12.67 -68.62 42.39
N LYS A 397 -12.66 -69.66 41.54
CA LYS A 397 -12.92 -69.71 40.09
C LYS A 397 -14.39 -69.49 39.70
N GLY A 398 -14.58 -69.05 38.44
CA GLY A 398 -15.70 -69.35 37.53
C GLY A 398 -15.48 -68.53 36.24
N ALA A 399 -15.16 -69.09 35.06
CA ALA A 399 -16.03 -69.80 34.12
C ALA A 399 -17.31 -68.98 33.84
N GLU A 400 -17.79 -68.68 32.64
CA GLU A 400 -17.59 -69.14 31.25
C GLU A 400 -18.55 -68.26 30.40
N ALA A 401 -18.28 -68.08 29.10
CA ALA A 401 -19.26 -68.10 27.99
C ALA A 401 -18.87 -67.17 26.85
N ALA A 402 -18.69 -67.80 25.69
CA ALA A 402 -18.55 -67.18 24.39
C ALA A 402 -19.85 -67.33 23.59
N ARG A 403 -19.95 -66.52 22.53
CA ARG A 403 -20.76 -66.64 21.30
C ARG A 403 -22.23 -66.20 21.34
N ALA A 404 -22.52 -65.20 20.51
CA ALA A 404 -23.06 -65.45 19.17
C ALA A 404 -22.31 -64.56 18.16
#